data_AF-A0A7S3EW68-F1
#
_entry.id   AF-A0A7S3EW68-F1
#
_cell.length_a   1.000
_cell.length_b   1.000
_cell.length_c   1.000
_cell.angle_alpha   90.00
_cell.angle_beta   90.00
_cell.angle_gamma   90.00
#
_symmetry.space_group_name_H-M   'P 1'
#
loop_
_entity.id
_entity.type
_entity.pdbx_description
1 polymer ?
#
loop_
_entity_poly.entity_id
_entity_poly.type
_entity_poly.pdbx_seq_one_letter_code
_entity_poly.pdbx_strand_id
1 'polypeptide(L)'
;MKYGKNNEGYWTADLFGKQVDDLLDVFDCLHPDWQLLFEVDWSMNHANSRKDALHAGRMGVKYGGTQPTPHMSFIDPEQAHLMLGEAPPPRLINGEEVRLKAGDTQQFFFGENDPPPWYKLDAPKWDRAAVSGKKHDRE
;
A
#
# COMPACT_ATOMS: atom_id res chain seq x y z
N MET A 1 -0.84 20.64 26.59
CA MET A 1 0.61 20.81 26.84
C MET A 1 1.21 21.38 25.57
N LYS A 2 1.93 22.50 25.63
CA LYS A 2 2.64 23.05 24.46
C LYS A 2 4.06 22.48 24.48
N TYR A 3 4.49 21.87 23.38
CA TYR A 3 5.72 21.08 23.29
C TYR A 3 6.78 21.81 22.44
N GLY A 4 8.07 21.48 22.64
CA GLY A 4 9.19 22.11 21.94
C GLY A 4 9.72 23.37 22.63
N LYS A 5 11.00 23.71 22.40
CA LYS A 5 11.70 24.85 23.04
C LYS A 5 10.98 26.20 22.85
N ASN A 6 10.20 26.31 21.76
CA ASN A 6 9.43 27.50 21.38
C ASN A 6 7.92 27.25 21.20
N ASN A 7 7.35 26.16 21.75
CA ASN A 7 5.97 25.73 21.48
C ASN A 7 5.69 25.34 20.01
N GLU A 8 6.73 25.01 19.23
CA GLU A 8 6.64 24.60 17.82
C GLU A 8 6.21 23.14 17.63
N GLY A 9 6.07 22.39 18.72
CA GLY A 9 5.81 20.95 18.69
C GLY A 9 7.10 20.11 18.68
N TYR A 10 6.92 18.81 18.47
CA TYR A 10 8.02 17.88 18.21
C TYR A 10 7.95 17.39 16.77
N TRP A 11 9.10 17.04 16.21
CA TRP A 11 9.14 16.23 15.01
C TRP A 11 8.60 14.83 15.31
N THR A 12 7.48 14.47 14.69
CA THR A 12 6.78 13.19 14.89
C THR A 12 7.05 12.25 13.72
N ALA A 13 6.78 10.96 13.89
CA ALA A 13 6.80 10.00 12.79
C ALA A 13 5.89 10.42 11.61
N ASP A 14 4.73 11.01 11.87
CA ASP A 14 3.84 11.51 10.81
C ASP A 14 4.46 12.68 10.04
N LEU A 15 5.18 13.57 10.73
CA LEU A 15 5.90 14.68 10.09
C LEU A 15 7.11 14.17 9.30
N PHE A 16 7.81 13.15 9.79
CA PHE A 16 8.87 12.48 9.04
C PHE A 16 8.32 11.85 7.76
N GLY A 17 7.20 11.12 7.83
CA GLY A 17 6.56 10.53 6.65
C GLY A 17 6.22 11.58 5.58
N LYS A 18 5.63 12.71 5.98
CA LYS A 18 5.35 13.83 5.05
C LYS A 18 6.62 14.41 4.42
N GLN A 19 7.66 14.59 5.22
CA GLN A 19 8.94 15.08 4.71
C GLN A 19 9.58 14.11 3.72
N VAL A 20 9.42 12.80 3.92
CA VAL A 20 9.85 11.77 2.97
C VAL A 20 9.03 11.87 1.68
N ASP A 21 7.71 11.98 1.77
CA ASP A 21 6.84 12.17 0.60
C ASP A 21 7.28 13.42 -0.22
N ASP A 22 7.47 14.57 0.44
CA ASP A 22 7.93 15.82 -0.20
C ASP A 22 9.33 15.66 -0.83
N LEU A 23 10.24 14.94 -0.18
CA LEU A 23 11.58 14.66 -0.71
C LEU A 23 11.52 13.81 -1.97
N LEU A 24 10.67 12.77 -1.98
CA LEU A 24 10.49 11.87 -3.12
C LEU A 24 9.91 12.64 -4.32
N ASP A 25 8.88 13.46 -4.11
CA ASP A 25 8.30 14.28 -5.18
C ASP A 25 9.34 15.22 -5.82
N VAL A 26 10.18 15.86 -5.01
CA VAL A 26 11.27 16.71 -5.49
C VAL A 26 12.35 15.91 -6.20
N PHE A 27 12.72 14.75 -5.65
CA PHE A 27 13.73 13.88 -6.24
C PHE A 27 13.31 13.36 -7.61
N ASP A 28 12.09 12.85 -7.75
CA ASP A 28 11.55 12.35 -9.01
C ASP A 28 11.48 13.45 -10.07
N CYS A 29 11.18 14.69 -9.66
CA CYS A 29 11.18 15.84 -10.55
C CYS A 29 12.59 16.24 -11.02
N LEU A 30 13.58 16.24 -10.12
CA LEU A 30 14.94 16.70 -10.42
C LEU A 30 15.82 15.62 -11.05
N HIS A 31 15.57 14.35 -10.74
CA HIS A 31 16.41 13.21 -11.07
C HIS A 31 15.59 11.98 -11.51
N PRO A 32 14.77 12.09 -12.57
CA PRO A 32 13.84 11.02 -12.99
C PRO A 32 14.53 9.70 -13.39
N ASP A 33 15.80 9.76 -13.77
CA ASP A 33 16.57 8.59 -14.24
C ASP A 33 17.40 7.93 -13.13
N TRP A 34 17.30 8.40 -11.88
CA TRP A 34 18.16 7.95 -10.78
C TRP A 34 17.41 7.09 -9.77
N GLN A 35 18.16 6.23 -9.08
CA GLN A 35 17.67 5.49 -7.91
C GLN A 35 18.13 6.19 -6.64
N LEU A 36 17.21 6.41 -5.69
CA LEU A 36 17.51 7.02 -4.41
C LEU A 36 17.87 5.96 -3.36
N LEU A 37 19.02 6.13 -2.70
CA LEU A 37 19.34 5.47 -1.44
C LEU A 37 19.14 6.47 -0.30
N PHE A 38 18.16 6.21 0.56
CA PHE A 38 17.82 7.09 1.68
C PHE A 38 18.38 6.52 2.99
N GLU A 39 19.47 7.12 3.48
CA GLU A 39 20.13 6.73 4.73
C GLU A 39 19.78 7.71 5.85
N VAL A 40 19.27 7.18 6.96
CA VAL A 40 18.89 7.95 8.15
C VAL A 40 19.52 7.34 9.40
N ASP A 41 19.72 8.14 10.45
CA ASP A 41 20.18 7.64 11.74
C ASP A 41 19.11 6.78 12.44
N TRP A 42 19.47 6.08 13.52
CA TRP A 42 18.51 5.28 14.27
C TRP A 42 17.69 6.18 15.21
N SER A 43 16.49 6.55 14.78
CA SER A 43 15.48 7.19 15.63
C SER A 43 14.19 6.36 15.68
N MET A 44 13.45 6.42 16.80
CA MET A 44 12.14 5.74 16.92
C MET A 44 11.16 6.21 15.85
N ASN A 45 11.23 7.49 15.45
CA ASN A 45 10.36 8.05 14.43
C ASN A 45 10.61 7.43 13.05
N HIS A 46 11.83 6.98 12.75
CA HIS A 46 12.18 6.31 11.49
C HIS A 46 11.69 4.86 11.44
N ALA A 47 11.46 4.24 12.60
CA ALA A 47 10.97 2.87 12.70
C ALA A 47 9.44 2.76 12.51
N ASN A 48 8.73 3.88 12.39
CA ASN A 48 7.29 3.88 12.19
C ASN A 48 6.93 3.80 10.70
N SER A 49 5.74 3.31 10.39
CA SER A 49 5.23 3.21 9.03
C SER A 49 3.85 3.84 8.97
N ARG A 50 3.48 4.45 7.84
CA ARG A 50 2.10 4.89 7.64
C ARG A 50 1.15 3.71 7.77
N LYS A 51 -0.11 3.99 8.12
CA LYS A 51 -1.12 2.93 8.27
C LYS A 51 -1.29 2.15 6.97
N ASP A 52 -1.24 2.83 5.84
CA ASP A 52 -1.37 2.31 4.49
C ASP A 52 -0.04 1.83 3.87
N ALA A 53 1.07 1.91 4.60
CA ALA A 53 2.38 1.49 4.10
C ALA A 53 2.40 -0.01 3.77
N LEU A 54 2.98 -0.36 2.62
CA LEU A 54 3.19 -1.74 2.22
C LEU A 54 4.19 -2.42 3.17
N HIS A 55 3.71 -3.36 3.97
CA HIS A 55 4.55 -4.05 4.94
C HIS A 55 4.56 -5.55 4.64
N ALA A 56 5.69 -6.09 4.18
CA ALA A 56 5.80 -7.49 3.77
C ALA A 56 5.34 -8.48 4.86
N GLY A 57 5.67 -8.23 6.13
CA GLY A 57 5.22 -9.06 7.26
C GLY A 57 3.72 -8.99 7.59
N ARG A 58 2.97 -8.07 6.96
CA ARG A 58 1.51 -7.96 7.08
C ARG A 58 0.79 -8.47 5.82
N MET A 59 1.53 -8.74 4.74
CA MET A 59 0.99 -9.34 3.53
C MET A 59 0.80 -10.85 3.71
N GLY A 60 -0.28 -11.38 3.13
CA GLY A 60 -0.57 -12.80 3.10
C GLY A 60 -1.06 -13.22 1.72
N VAL A 61 -0.68 -14.42 1.27
CA VAL A 61 -1.14 -14.98 -0.02
C VAL A 61 -2.61 -15.40 0.04
N LYS A 62 -3.09 -15.75 1.24
CA LYS A 62 -4.46 -16.21 1.48
C LYS A 62 -5.40 -15.01 1.62
N TYR A 63 -6.68 -15.23 1.30
CA TYR A 63 -7.74 -14.26 1.52
C TYR A 63 -7.77 -13.81 2.98
N GLY A 64 -7.87 -12.49 3.16
CA GLY A 64 -7.74 -11.84 4.45
C GLY A 64 -6.27 -11.64 4.85
N GLY A 65 -6.02 -10.57 5.59
CA GLY A 65 -4.69 -10.22 6.04
C GLY A 65 -4.74 -9.13 7.11
N THR A 66 -3.60 -8.80 7.69
CA THR A 66 -3.47 -7.67 8.61
C THR A 66 -2.98 -6.41 7.92
N GLN A 67 -2.64 -6.50 6.63
CA GLN A 67 -2.30 -5.35 5.80
C GLN A 67 -3.49 -4.39 5.73
N PRO A 68 -3.33 -3.14 6.18
CA PRO A 68 -4.37 -2.12 6.03
C PRO A 68 -4.61 -1.83 4.55
N THR A 69 -5.84 -1.38 4.22
CA THR A 69 -6.38 -1.25 2.87
C THR A 69 -5.33 -0.88 1.82
N PRO A 70 -4.94 -1.83 0.95
CA PRO A 70 -3.95 -1.60 -0.10
C PRO A 70 -4.37 -0.46 -1.04
N HIS A 71 -3.40 0.30 -1.54
CA HIS A 71 -3.66 1.31 -2.55
C HIS A 71 -4.01 0.68 -3.89
N MET A 72 -4.87 1.38 -4.63
CA MET A 72 -5.08 1.10 -6.05
C MET A 72 -3.81 1.43 -6.83
N SER A 73 -3.48 0.60 -7.84
CA SER A 73 -2.36 0.89 -8.74
C SER A 73 -2.87 1.13 -10.15
N PHE A 74 -2.56 2.30 -10.70
CA PHE A 74 -2.79 2.59 -12.10
C PHE A 74 -1.75 1.86 -12.96
N ILE A 75 -2.19 1.16 -13.99
CA ILE A 75 -1.31 0.48 -14.92
C ILE A 75 -0.91 1.47 -16.00
N ASP A 76 0.17 2.19 -15.75
CA ASP A 76 0.73 3.15 -16.70
C ASP A 76 0.95 2.49 -18.06
N PRO A 77 0.32 2.97 -19.16
CA PRO A 77 0.52 2.42 -20.49
C PRO A 77 1.98 2.32 -20.93
N GLU A 78 2.85 3.24 -20.49
CA GLU A 78 4.27 3.23 -20.86
C GLU A 78 5.03 2.12 -20.12
N GLN A 79 4.65 1.84 -18.88
CA GLN A 79 5.30 0.85 -18.01
C GLN A 79 4.52 -0.47 -17.89
N ALA A 80 3.39 -0.62 -18.59
CA ALA A 80 2.48 -1.75 -18.45
C ALA A 80 3.17 -3.10 -18.68
N HIS A 81 4.17 -3.16 -19.56
CA HIS A 81 4.97 -4.35 -19.83
C HIS A 81 5.75 -4.85 -18.60
N LEU A 82 6.18 -3.96 -17.71
CA LEU A 82 6.84 -4.29 -16.44
C LEU A 82 5.83 -4.75 -15.38
N MET A 83 4.61 -4.20 -15.42
CA MET A 83 3.58 -4.45 -14.40
C MET A 83 2.75 -5.71 -14.67
N LEU A 84 2.36 -5.95 -15.93
CA LEU A 84 1.49 -7.05 -16.34
C LEU A 84 2.25 -8.31 -16.79
N GLY A 85 3.52 -8.15 -17.16
CA GLY A 85 4.30 -9.18 -17.84
C GLY A 85 3.77 -9.47 -19.26
N GLU A 86 4.32 -10.51 -19.90
CA GLU A 86 3.99 -10.84 -21.31
C GLU A 86 2.57 -11.40 -21.49
N ALA A 87 2.02 -12.06 -20.46
CA ALA A 87 0.73 -12.74 -20.53
C ALA A 87 -0.05 -12.57 -19.20
N PRO A 88 -0.75 -11.45 -19.01
CA PRO A 88 -1.50 -11.21 -17.78
C PRO A 88 -2.58 -12.28 -17.58
N PRO A 89 -2.74 -12.81 -16.35
CA PRO A 89 -3.68 -13.88 -16.07
C PRO A 89 -5.12 -13.41 -16.29
N PRO A 90 -6.00 -14.24 -16.90
CA PRO A 90 -7.41 -13.91 -17.03
C PRO A 90 -8.13 -14.00 -15.68
N ARG A 91 -9.10 -13.12 -15.49
CA ARG A 91 -10.08 -13.15 -14.41
C ARG A 91 -11.45 -13.43 -15.01
N LEU A 92 -12.18 -14.38 -14.44
CA LEU A 92 -13.57 -14.61 -14.84
C LEU A 92 -14.50 -13.67 -14.07
N ILE A 93 -15.23 -12.82 -14.79
CA ILE A 93 -16.27 -11.94 -14.24
C ILE A 93 -17.56 -12.29 -14.98
N ASN A 94 -18.57 -12.80 -14.26
CA ASN A 94 -19.85 -13.21 -14.83
C ASN A 94 -19.73 -14.22 -16.01
N GLY A 95 -18.69 -15.05 -16.01
CA GLY A 95 -18.43 -16.04 -17.07
C GLY A 95 -17.65 -15.51 -18.26
N GLU A 96 -17.30 -14.22 -18.27
CA GLU A 96 -16.43 -13.63 -19.30
C GLU A 96 -14.99 -13.53 -18.79
N GLU A 97 -14.03 -13.88 -19.65
CA GLU A 97 -12.61 -13.65 -19.36
C GLU A 97 -12.26 -12.17 -19.55
N VAL A 98 -11.86 -11.53 -18.46
CA VAL A 98 -11.36 -10.16 -18.41
C VAL A 98 -9.90 -10.19 -18.02
N ARG A 99 -9.05 -9.45 -18.74
CA ARG A 99 -7.64 -9.26 -18.42
C ARG A 99 -7.41 -7.79 -18.10
N LEU A 100 -6.55 -7.52 -17.12
CA LEU A 100 -6.03 -6.17 -16.88
C LEU A 100 -5.26 -5.69 -18.11
N LYS A 101 -5.44 -4.43 -18.47
CA LYS A 101 -4.83 -3.77 -19.61
C LYS A 101 -4.10 -2.51 -19.18
N ALA A 102 -3.21 -2.03 -20.04
CA ALA A 102 -2.69 -0.67 -19.94
C ALA A 102 -3.83 0.35 -19.81
N GLY A 103 -3.72 1.27 -18.85
CA GLY A 103 -4.75 2.25 -18.51
C GLY A 103 -5.78 1.78 -17.49
N ASP A 104 -5.81 0.50 -17.13
CA ASP A 104 -6.68 0.01 -16.06
C ASP A 104 -6.13 0.41 -14.68
N THR A 105 -6.98 0.35 -13.67
CA THR A 105 -6.59 0.46 -12.27
C THR A 105 -6.75 -0.89 -11.59
N GLN A 106 -5.65 -1.48 -11.13
CA GLN A 106 -5.66 -2.73 -10.38
C GLN A 106 -6.03 -2.46 -8.92
N GLN A 107 -7.01 -3.24 -8.45
CA GLN A 107 -7.42 -3.26 -7.04
C GLN A 107 -6.77 -4.46 -6.35
N PHE A 108 -6.22 -4.23 -5.15
CA PHE A 108 -5.56 -5.26 -4.33
C PHE A 108 -6.41 -5.68 -3.12
N PHE A 109 -7.72 -5.42 -3.18
CA PHE A 109 -8.70 -5.87 -2.21
C PHE A 109 -9.97 -6.32 -2.94
N PHE A 110 -10.76 -7.18 -2.28
CA PHE A 110 -12.05 -7.63 -2.81
C PHE A 110 -13.14 -6.61 -2.47
N GLY A 111 -13.71 -5.97 -3.49
CA GLY A 111 -14.87 -5.08 -3.37
C GLY A 111 -16.20 -5.83 -3.34
N GLU A 112 -17.30 -5.11 -3.08
CA GLU A 112 -18.64 -5.70 -2.90
C GLU A 112 -19.15 -6.52 -4.11
N ASN A 113 -18.66 -6.19 -5.30
CA ASN A 113 -19.06 -6.82 -6.56
C ASN A 113 -18.03 -7.83 -7.08
N ASP A 114 -16.93 -8.05 -6.34
CA ASP A 114 -15.91 -8.99 -6.75
C ASP A 114 -16.35 -10.44 -6.46
N PRO A 115 -16.09 -11.39 -7.37
CA PRO A 115 -16.16 -12.81 -7.03
C PRO A 115 -15.12 -13.16 -5.96
N PRO A 116 -15.41 -14.14 -5.08
CA PRO A 116 -14.45 -14.60 -4.08
C PRO A 116 -13.20 -15.21 -4.77
N PRO A 117 -12.08 -15.35 -4.06
CA PRO A 117 -10.91 -16.05 -4.57
C PRO A 117 -11.25 -17.46 -5.04
N TRP A 118 -10.67 -17.87 -6.18
CA TRP A 118 -10.93 -19.18 -6.78
C TRP A 118 -10.61 -20.36 -5.84
N TYR A 119 -9.65 -20.21 -4.92
CA TYR A 119 -9.25 -21.23 -3.95
C TYR A 119 -10.05 -21.18 -2.64
N LYS A 120 -10.94 -20.19 -2.46
CA LYS A 120 -11.71 -19.98 -1.23
C LYS A 120 -13.06 -19.33 -1.53
N LEU A 121 -13.96 -20.13 -2.11
CA LEU A 121 -15.29 -19.69 -2.55
C LEU A 121 -16.24 -19.30 -1.40
N ASP A 122 -15.94 -19.73 -0.18
CA ASP A 122 -16.67 -19.41 1.06
C ASP A 122 -16.16 -18.13 1.75
N ALA A 123 -15.15 -17.46 1.17
CA ALA A 123 -14.67 -16.18 1.69
C ALA A 123 -15.80 -15.14 1.74
N PRO A 124 -15.80 -14.24 2.73
CA PRO A 124 -16.67 -13.06 2.72
C PRO A 124 -16.62 -12.35 1.37
N LYS A 125 -17.75 -11.76 0.96
CA LYS A 125 -17.90 -11.19 -0.39
C LYS A 125 -16.98 -9.98 -0.64
N TRP A 126 -16.52 -9.30 0.41
CA TRP A 126 -15.58 -8.18 0.30
C TRP A 126 -14.65 -8.09 1.53
N ASP A 127 -13.50 -7.47 1.33
CA ASP A 127 -12.55 -7.19 2.39
C ASP A 127 -13.13 -6.13 3.35
N ARG A 128 -13.01 -6.38 4.65
CA ARG A 128 -13.28 -5.37 5.67
C ARG A 128 -11.97 -4.61 5.91
N ALA A 129 -12.04 -3.28 6.00
CA ALA A 129 -10.91 -2.50 6.47
C ALA A 129 -10.37 -3.12 7.76
N ALA A 130 -9.06 -3.34 7.83
CA ALA A 130 -8.43 -3.90 9.01
C ALA A 130 -8.80 -3.02 10.21
N VAL A 131 -9.62 -3.54 11.12
CA VAL A 131 -9.88 -2.88 12.40
C VAL A 131 -8.54 -2.90 13.13
N SER A 132 -7.95 -1.73 13.34
CA SER A 132 -6.63 -1.59 13.93
C SER A 132 -6.54 -2.39 15.22
N GLY A 133 -5.76 -3.48 15.20
CA GLY A 133 -5.18 -4.19 16.34
C GLY A 133 -6.14 -4.63 17.45
N LYS A 134 -6.16 -5.93 17.76
CA LYS A 134 -6.42 -6.38 19.13
C LYS A 134 -5.51 -5.56 20.05
N LYS A 135 -6.10 -4.80 20.98
CA LYS A 135 -5.36 -4.26 22.13
C LYS A 135 -4.69 -5.47 22.79
N HIS A 136 -3.37 -5.54 22.73
CA HIS A 136 -2.65 -6.30 23.74
C HIS A 136 -2.83 -5.50 25.02
N ASP A 137 -3.81 -5.90 25.81
CA ASP A 137 -3.84 -5.56 27.23
C ASP A 137 -2.53 -6.14 27.81
N ARG A 138 -1.58 -5.25 28.09
CA ARG A 138 -0.40 -5.58 28.86
C ARG A 138 -0.84 -5.52 30.31
N GLU A 139 -0.82 -6.67 30.98
CA GLU A 139 -0.73 -6.76 32.44
C GLU A 139 0.52 -6.04 32.96
#